data_AF-C3ZRU0-F1
#
_entry.id   AF-C3ZRU0-F1
#
_cell.length_a   1.000
_cell.length_b   1.000
_cell.length_c   1.000
_cell.angle_alpha   90.00
_cell.angle_beta   90.00
_cell.angle_gamma   90.00
#
_symmetry.space_group_name_H-M   'P 1'
#
loop_
_entity.id
_entity.type
_entity.pdbx_description
1 polymer ?
#
loop_
_entity_poly.entity_id
_entity_poly.type
_entity_poly.pdbx_seq_one_letter_code
_entity_poly.pdbx_strand_id
1 'polypeptide(L)'
;MFLFLLQVIGFYYKLILTKAPDEWPALAKQLVDGLQFIENTLTQPFFSGDKAGALDYNLWPWFERFSLLKVRGVEIPEKKFPKLAAWKEHMLELPEVKACYFPPEVQEQFGKSWMAGSPDYDIGLEE
;
A
#
# COMPACT_ATOMS: atom_id res chain seq x y z
N MET A 1 -15.13 -4.75 8.14
CA MET A 1 -13.88 -4.99 7.40
C MET A 1 -13.90 -4.36 6.01
N PHE A 2 -14.73 -4.81 5.07
CA PHE A 2 -14.80 -4.26 3.69
C PHE A 2 -14.90 -2.72 3.58
N LEU A 3 -15.76 -2.08 4.39
CA LEU A 3 -15.91 -0.62 4.37
C LEU A 3 -14.62 0.14 4.77
N PHE A 4 -13.87 -0.39 5.74
CA PHE A 4 -12.63 0.24 6.20
C PHE A 4 -11.50 0.08 5.20
N LEU A 5 -11.49 -1.01 4.44
CA LEU A 5 -10.53 -1.23 3.36
C LEU A 5 -10.77 -0.22 2.23
N LEU A 6 -12.02 -0.02 1.82
CA LEU A 6 -12.40 1.03 0.87
C LEU A 6 -12.03 2.42 1.35
N GLN A 7 -12.10 2.68 2.66
CA GLN A 7 -11.66 3.95 3.24
C GLN A 7 -10.15 4.13 3.15
N VAL A 8 -9.33 3.16 3.57
CA VAL A 8 -7.86 3.22 3.47
C VAL A 8 -7.40 3.41 2.03
N ILE A 9 -7.96 2.61 1.13
CA ILE A 9 -7.77 2.69 -0.32
C ILE A 9 -8.18 4.07 -0.86
N GLY A 10 -9.33 4.57 -0.44
CA GLY A 10 -9.84 5.87 -0.87
C GLY A 10 -8.96 7.02 -0.39
N PHE A 11 -8.50 6.99 0.86
CA PHE A 11 -7.58 7.98 1.41
C PHE A 11 -6.20 7.91 0.75
N TYR A 12 -5.71 6.70 0.47
CA TYR A 12 -4.48 6.49 -0.30
C TYR A 12 -4.55 7.23 -1.65
N TYR A 13 -5.59 6.99 -2.46
CA TYR A 13 -5.71 7.67 -3.74
C TYR A 13 -5.94 9.17 -3.61
N LYS A 14 -6.74 9.63 -2.63
CA LYS A 14 -6.90 11.06 -2.38
C LYS A 14 -5.56 11.73 -2.06
N LEU A 15 -4.72 11.10 -1.24
CA LEU A 15 -3.41 11.62 -0.88
C LEU A 15 -2.43 11.63 -2.07
N ILE A 16 -2.45 10.58 -2.89
CA ILE A 16 -1.60 10.50 -4.09
C ILE A 16 -2.07 11.45 -5.21
N LEU A 17 -3.38 11.74 -5.31
CA LEU A 17 -3.95 12.55 -6.40
C LEU A 17 -4.20 14.01 -6.03
N THR A 18 -4.25 14.37 -4.75
CA THR A 18 -4.55 15.75 -4.35
C THR A 18 -3.45 16.71 -4.83
N LYS A 19 -3.90 17.86 -5.31
CA LYS A 19 -3.05 18.99 -5.73
C LYS A 19 -2.95 20.07 -4.66
N ALA A 20 -3.62 19.89 -3.52
CA ALA A 20 -3.69 20.82 -2.40
C ALA A 20 -2.77 20.36 -1.25
N PRO A 21 -1.57 20.94 -1.08
CA PRO A 21 -0.59 20.49 -0.07
C PRO A 21 -1.06 20.65 1.37
N ASP A 22 -1.94 21.60 1.61
CA ASP A 22 -2.58 21.87 2.89
C ASP A 22 -3.49 20.73 3.37
N GLU A 23 -4.04 19.93 2.46
CA GLU A 23 -4.86 18.76 2.80
C GLU A 23 -4.01 17.54 3.22
N TRP A 24 -2.72 17.53 2.92
CA TRP A 24 -1.87 16.33 3.09
C TRP A 24 -1.81 15.84 4.53
N PRO A 25 -1.60 16.68 5.57
CA PRO A 25 -1.52 16.21 6.95
C PRO A 25 -2.83 15.56 7.40
N ALA A 26 -3.97 16.10 6.99
CA ALA A 26 -5.29 15.56 7.33
C ALA A 26 -5.54 14.20 6.65
N LEU A 27 -5.21 14.09 5.36
CA LEU A 27 -5.33 12.85 4.59
C LEU A 27 -4.37 11.77 5.10
N ALA A 28 -3.12 12.14 5.41
CA ALA A 28 -2.14 11.23 6.00
C ALA A 28 -2.61 10.72 7.36
N LYS A 29 -3.18 11.59 8.21
CA LYS A 29 -3.78 11.17 9.48
C LYS A 29 -4.93 10.17 9.26
N GLN A 30 -5.83 10.43 8.32
CA GLN A 30 -6.94 9.53 8.00
C GLN A 30 -6.46 8.17 7.50
N LEU A 31 -5.41 8.15 6.67
CA LEU A 31 -4.76 6.92 6.22
C LEU A 31 -4.17 6.14 7.40
N VAL A 32 -3.42 6.80 8.28
CA VAL A 32 -2.81 6.18 9.47
C VAL A 32 -3.86 5.65 10.44
N ASP A 33 -4.97 6.37 10.64
CA ASP A 33 -6.08 5.92 11.49
C ASP A 33 -6.78 4.68 10.90
N GLY A 34 -6.95 4.65 9.57
CA GLY A 34 -7.47 3.48 8.87
C GLY A 34 -6.53 2.27 8.94
N LEU A 35 -5.21 2.48 8.84
CA LEU A 35 -4.22 1.43 9.03
C LEU A 35 -4.20 0.89 10.46
N GLN A 36 -4.41 1.75 11.47
CA GLN A 36 -4.54 1.30 12.85
C GLN A 36 -5.75 0.38 13.03
N PHE A 37 -6.87 0.68 12.36
CA PHE A 37 -8.01 -0.22 12.37
C PHE A 37 -7.66 -1.58 11.74
N ILE A 38 -7.01 -1.58 10.57
CA ILE A 38 -6.60 -2.81 9.88
C ILE A 38 -5.65 -3.65 10.75
N GLU A 39 -4.63 -3.01 11.34
CA GLU A 39 -3.69 -3.62 12.31
C GLU A 39 -4.44 -4.31 13.47
N ASN A 40 -5.47 -3.67 14.01
CA ASN A 40 -6.25 -4.24 15.10
C ASN A 40 -7.10 -5.44 14.66
N THR A 41 -7.57 -5.44 13.41
CA THR A 41 -8.38 -6.54 12.86
C THR A 41 -7.56 -7.76 12.43
N LEU A 42 -6.27 -7.59 12.15
CA LEU A 42 -5.37 -8.69 11.85
C LEU A 42 -5.06 -9.45 13.14
N THR A 43 -5.66 -10.63 13.29
CA THR A 43 -5.50 -11.50 14.49
C THR A 43 -4.82 -12.82 14.17
N GLN A 44 -4.67 -13.14 12.89
CA GLN A 44 -4.03 -14.34 12.35
C GLN A 44 -2.91 -13.91 11.39
N PRO A 45 -2.06 -14.85 10.91
CA PRO A 45 -0.99 -14.52 9.96
C PRO A 45 -1.51 -13.83 8.68
N PHE A 46 -2.75 -14.14 8.27
CA PHE A 46 -3.44 -13.53 7.15
C PHE A 46 -4.83 -13.02 7.56
N PHE A 47 -5.38 -12.07 6.80
CA PHE A 47 -6.76 -11.62 7.01
C PHE A 47 -7.78 -12.72 6.74
N SER A 48 -7.42 -13.72 5.92
CA SER A 48 -8.24 -14.90 5.65
C SER A 48 -8.02 -16.05 6.63
N GLY A 49 -7.19 -15.88 7.66
CA GLY A 49 -6.90 -16.89 8.70
C GLY A 49 -5.46 -17.40 8.63
N ASP A 50 -5.28 -18.73 8.71
CA ASP A 50 -3.96 -19.38 8.74
C ASP A 50 -3.24 -19.39 7.38
N LYS A 51 -3.98 -19.13 6.29
CA LYS A 51 -3.45 -19.09 4.92
C LYS A 51 -3.97 -17.84 4.22
N ALA A 52 -3.18 -17.32 3.28
CA ALA A 52 -3.63 -16.25 2.41
C ALA A 52 -4.88 -16.68 1.63
N GLY A 53 -5.82 -15.76 1.52
CA GLY A 53 -7.04 -15.96 0.76
C GLY A 53 -7.41 -14.72 -0.05
N ALA A 54 -8.63 -14.73 -0.60
CA ALA A 54 -9.09 -13.68 -1.50
C ALA A 54 -8.91 -12.27 -0.92
N LEU A 55 -9.11 -12.09 0.38
CA LEU A 55 -8.96 -10.78 1.00
C LEU A 55 -7.49 -10.30 1.00
N ASP A 56 -6.56 -11.19 1.34
CA ASP A 56 -5.13 -10.87 1.36
C ASP A 56 -4.62 -10.49 -0.03
N TYR A 57 -4.96 -11.27 -1.05
CA TYR A 57 -4.57 -10.97 -2.44
C TYR A 57 -5.25 -9.72 -2.99
N ASN A 58 -6.46 -9.36 -2.52
CA ASN A 58 -7.09 -8.10 -2.91
C ASN A 58 -6.41 -6.89 -2.26
N LEU A 59 -5.84 -7.05 -1.07
CA LEU A 59 -5.15 -5.97 -0.34
C LEU A 59 -3.70 -5.80 -0.76
N TRP A 60 -3.01 -6.90 -1.06
CA TRP A 60 -1.57 -6.89 -1.35
C TRP A 60 -1.13 -5.83 -2.37
N PRO A 61 -1.76 -5.69 -3.56
CA PRO A 61 -1.32 -4.69 -4.56
C PRO A 61 -1.31 -3.26 -4.05
N TRP A 62 -2.15 -2.94 -3.06
CA TRP A 62 -2.23 -1.60 -2.48
C TRP A 62 -1.09 -1.33 -1.52
N PHE A 63 -0.74 -2.32 -0.70
CA PHE A 63 0.40 -2.23 0.21
C PHE A 63 1.72 -2.16 -0.56
N GLU A 64 1.84 -2.86 -1.69
CA GLU A 64 3.01 -2.73 -2.57
C GLU A 64 3.19 -1.28 -3.07
N ARG A 65 2.08 -0.61 -3.42
CA ARG A 65 2.07 0.77 -3.90
C ARG A 65 2.20 1.83 -2.80
N PHE A 66 2.30 1.45 -1.53
CA PHE A 66 2.53 2.42 -0.45
C PHE A 66 3.90 3.10 -0.55
N SER A 67 4.85 2.54 -1.30
CA SER A 67 6.10 3.24 -1.64
C SER A 67 5.84 4.61 -2.30
N LEU A 68 4.74 4.76 -3.05
CA LEU A 68 4.34 6.04 -3.66
C LEU A 68 4.06 7.16 -2.66
N LEU A 69 3.72 6.81 -1.41
CA LEU A 69 3.51 7.80 -0.36
C LEU A 69 4.81 8.54 -0.02
N LYS A 70 5.97 7.88 -0.15
CA LYS A 70 7.28 8.51 0.03
C LYS A 70 7.53 9.62 -0.99
N VAL A 71 7.03 9.46 -2.23
CA VAL A 71 7.11 10.51 -3.25
C VAL A 71 6.34 11.77 -2.82
N ARG A 72 5.32 11.61 -1.97
CA ARG A 72 4.57 12.71 -1.35
C ARG A 72 5.11 13.13 0.02
N GLY A 73 6.27 12.62 0.45
CA GLY A 73 6.86 12.90 1.76
C GLY A 73 6.08 12.29 2.93
N VAL A 74 5.19 11.33 2.67
CA VAL A 74 4.40 10.65 3.70
C VAL A 74 5.05 9.31 4.01
N GLU A 75 5.52 9.18 5.24
CA GLU A 75 6.05 7.92 5.77
C GLU A 75 5.02 7.25 6.68
N ILE A 76 4.75 5.97 6.42
CA ILE A 76 3.94 5.17 7.31
C ILE A 76 4.86 4.67 8.44
N PRO A 77 4.54 4.92 9.72
CA PRO A 77 5.36 4.46 10.82
C PRO A 77 5.23 2.95 10.97
N GLU A 78 6.08 2.17 10.29
CA GLU A 78 6.01 0.70 10.30
C GLU A 78 6.09 0.11 11.71
N LYS A 79 6.86 0.74 12.60
CA LYS A 79 6.95 0.38 14.03
C LYS A 79 5.61 0.44 14.78
N LYS A 80 4.64 1.20 14.27
CA LYS A 80 3.28 1.30 14.83
C LYS A 80 2.38 0.14 14.41
N PHE A 81 2.75 -0.57 13.34
CA PHE A 81 1.93 -1.60 12.70
C PHE A 81 2.70 -2.93 12.56
N PRO A 82 3.15 -3.53 13.68
CA PRO A 82 3.99 -4.73 13.65
C PRO A 82 3.29 -5.94 13.02
N LYS A 83 1.97 -6.09 13.17
CA LYS A 83 1.25 -7.23 12.57
C LYS A 83 1.13 -7.05 11.06
N LEU A 84 0.83 -5.84 10.59
CA LEU A 84 0.85 -5.52 9.17
C LEU A 84 2.26 -5.69 8.57
N ALA A 85 3.31 -5.35 9.31
CA ALA A 85 4.68 -5.59 8.88
C ALA A 85 4.94 -7.10 8.70
N ALA A 86 4.60 -7.93 9.69
CA ALA A 86 4.71 -9.39 9.59
C ALA A 86 3.83 -9.97 8.46
N TRP A 87 2.60 -9.48 8.28
CA TRP A 87 1.72 -9.88 7.18
C TRP A 87 2.33 -9.55 5.81
N LYS A 88 2.99 -8.39 5.65
CA LYS A 88 3.71 -8.07 4.41
C LYS A 88 4.83 -9.07 4.15
N GLU A 89 5.60 -9.43 5.17
CA GLU A 89 6.66 -10.43 5.06
C GLU A 89 6.08 -11.79 4.64
N HIS A 90 5.00 -12.25 5.28
CA HIS A 90 4.31 -13.48 4.89
C HIS A 90 3.76 -13.44 3.46
N MET A 91 3.19 -12.31 3.03
CA MET A 91 2.75 -12.16 1.64
C MET A 91 3.92 -12.27 0.67
N LEU A 92 5.06 -11.64 0.98
CA LEU A 92 6.28 -11.74 0.16
C LEU A 92 6.90 -13.13 0.15
N GLU A 93 6.54 -14.04 1.05
CA GLU A 93 7.00 -15.43 1.04
C GLU A 93 6.23 -16.29 0.02
N LEU A 94 5.00 -15.90 -0.34
CA LEU A 94 4.11 -16.67 -1.22
C LEU A 94 4.62 -16.68 -2.68
N PRO A 95 4.69 -17.84 -3.34
CA PRO A 95 5.19 -17.96 -4.71
C PRO A 95 4.44 -17.07 -5.72
N GLU A 96 3.11 -17.03 -5.64
CA GLU A 96 2.24 -16.25 -6.52
C GLU A 96 2.37 -14.74 -6.29
N VAL A 97 2.72 -14.31 -5.09
CA VAL A 97 3.04 -12.90 -4.81
C VAL A 97 4.40 -12.56 -5.38
N LYS A 98 5.42 -13.39 -5.12
CA LYS A 98 6.78 -13.19 -5.66
C LYS A 98 6.81 -13.11 -7.18
N ALA A 99 6.00 -13.93 -7.86
CA ALA A 99 5.93 -13.96 -9.31
C ALA A 99 5.40 -12.65 -9.93
N CYS A 100 4.61 -11.88 -9.18
CA CYS A 100 3.98 -10.64 -9.62
C CYS A 100 4.52 -9.40 -8.88
N TYR A 101 5.52 -9.57 -8.02
CA TYR A 101 6.04 -8.51 -7.16
C TYR A 101 6.92 -7.55 -7.96
N PHE A 102 6.66 -6.25 -7.81
CA PHE A 102 7.56 -5.22 -8.29
C PHE A 102 8.34 -4.59 -7.14
N PRO A 103 9.66 -4.39 -7.29
CA PRO A 103 10.46 -3.68 -6.30
C PRO A 103 9.90 -2.28 -6.01
N PRO A 104 10.06 -1.75 -4.78
CA PRO A 104 9.53 -0.44 -4.42
C PRO A 104 10.05 0.68 -5.32
N GLU A 105 11.29 0.57 -5.80
CA GLU A 105 11.94 1.53 -6.69
C GLU A 105 11.22 1.63 -8.05
N VAL A 106 10.83 0.49 -8.61
CA VAL A 106 10.07 0.40 -9.86
C VAL A 106 8.69 1.05 -9.68
N GLN A 107 8.01 0.74 -8.57
CA GLN A 107 6.76 1.38 -8.21
C GLN A 107 6.92 2.90 -8.08
N GLU A 108 7.95 3.38 -7.37
CA GLU A 108 8.24 4.80 -7.19
C GLU A 108 8.52 5.55 -8.50
N GLN A 109 9.30 4.97 -9.40
CA GLN A 109 9.57 5.53 -10.72
C GLN A 109 8.29 5.63 -11.55
N PHE A 110 7.52 4.53 -11.63
CA PHE A 110 6.25 4.53 -12.35
C PHE A 110 5.29 5.57 -11.80
N GLY A 111 5.11 5.62 -10.47
CA GLY A 111 4.19 6.59 -9.87
C GLY A 111 4.60 8.04 -10.08
N LYS A 112 5.90 8.36 -10.14
CA LYS A 112 6.37 9.71 -10.51
C LYS A 112 5.95 10.08 -11.93
N SER A 113 6.17 9.20 -12.90
CA SER A 113 5.77 9.42 -14.31
C SER A 113 4.25 9.59 -14.45
N TRP A 114 3.49 8.75 -13.74
CA TRP A 114 2.03 8.79 -13.75
C TRP A 114 1.48 10.07 -13.10
N MET A 115 2.02 10.49 -11.95
CA MET A 115 1.64 11.75 -11.30
C MET A 115 2.03 12.99 -12.13
N ALA A 116 3.07 12.90 -12.95
CA ALA A 116 3.45 13.96 -13.90
C ALA A 116 2.50 14.04 -15.12
N GLY A 117 1.60 13.07 -15.30
CA GLY A 117 0.67 13.01 -16.44
C GLY A 117 1.27 12.39 -17.70
N SER A 118 2.46 11.80 -17.60
CA SER A 118 3.18 11.14 -18.70
C SER A 118 3.66 9.76 -18.23
N PRO A 119 2.74 8.79 -18.03
CA PRO A 119 3.09 7.48 -17.52
C PRO A 119 4.06 6.76 -18.47
N ASP A 120 5.16 6.27 -17.92
CA ASP A 120 6.14 5.46 -18.62
C ASP A 120 5.85 3.99 -18.34
N TYR A 121 5.33 3.28 -19.35
CA TYR A 121 4.94 1.89 -19.25
C TYR A 121 6.09 0.91 -19.47
N ASP A 122 7.28 1.42 -19.84
CA ASP A 122 8.46 0.60 -20.10
C ASP A 122 9.33 0.42 -18.84
N ILE A 123 9.01 1.13 -17.75
CA ILE A 123 9.69 0.99 -16.45
C ILE A 123 9.59 -0.46 -15.97
N GLY A 124 10.76 -1.08 -15.74
CA GLY A 124 10.88 -2.47 -15.30
C GLY A 124 10.85 -3.51 -16.43
N LEU A 125 10.84 -3.07 -17.70
CA LEU A 125 11.01 -3.91 -18.89
C LEU A 125 12.44 -3.85 -19.46
N GLU A 126 13.37 -3.25 -18.71
CA GLU A 126 14.78 -3.13 -19.07
C GLU A 126 15.44 -4.53 -19.02
N GLU A 127 16.14 -4.90 -20.11
CA GLU A 127 16.78 -6.22 -20.31
C GLU A 127 18.00 -6.48 -19.40
#